data_AF-A0A258BXT9-F1
#
_entry.id   AF-A0A258BXT9-F1
#
_cell.length_a   1.000
_cell.length_b   1.000
_cell.length_c   1.000
_cell.angle_alpha   90.00
_cell.angle_beta   90.00
_cell.angle_gamma   90.00
#
_symmetry.space_group_name_H-M   'P 1'
#
loop_
_entity.id
_entity.type
_entity.pdbx_description
1 polymer ?
#
loop_
_entity_poly.entity_id
_entity_poly.type
_entity_poly.pdbx_seq_one_letter_code
_entity_poly.pdbx_strand_id
1 'polypeptide(L)'
;KVSNKGAEVVRDRAGYWEQSGSGRTYLFTRSGLQEATQGYELTRVLRTLDSVGAITKKEPGKMQHRKRLPDGSNPGLYWIDPARLHHGD
;
A
#
# COMPACT_ATOMS: atom_id res chain seq x y z
N LYS A 1 -2.13 -0.26 -36.08
CA LYS A 1 -1.98 0.23 -34.68
C LYS A 1 -2.60 -0.82 -33.77
N VAL A 2 -1.79 -1.57 -33.03
CA VAL A 2 -2.30 -2.54 -32.04
C VAL A 2 -2.79 -1.76 -30.83
N SER A 3 -4.11 -1.68 -30.66
CA SER A 3 -4.73 -1.20 -29.42
C SER A 3 -4.46 -2.22 -28.33
N ASN A 4 -3.62 -1.85 -27.37
CA ASN A 4 -3.35 -2.64 -26.19
C ASN A 4 -4.67 -2.78 -25.41
N LYS A 5 -5.26 -3.98 -25.45
CA LYS A 5 -6.52 -4.30 -24.80
C LYS A 5 -6.29 -4.17 -23.30
N GLY A 6 -6.97 -3.19 -22.70
CA GLY A 6 -6.69 -2.65 -21.37
C GLY A 6 -6.53 -3.73 -20.31
N ALA A 7 -5.54 -3.53 -19.46
CA ALA A 7 -5.32 -4.30 -18.25
C ALA A 7 -6.65 -4.65 -17.58
N GLU A 8 -6.88 -5.94 -17.35
CA GLU A 8 -8.06 -6.44 -16.66
C GLU A 8 -8.30 -5.58 -15.42
N VAL A 9 -9.47 -4.94 -15.37
CA VAL A 9 -9.92 -4.17 -14.21
C VAL A 9 -10.25 -5.19 -13.13
N VAL A 10 -9.21 -5.68 -12.43
CA VAL A 10 -9.37 -6.45 -11.19
C VAL A 10 -10.06 -5.52 -10.20
N ARG A 11 -11.37 -5.72 -10.03
CA ARG A 11 -12.25 -4.87 -9.21
C ARG A 11 -11.92 -4.97 -7.71
N ASP A 12 -11.40 -6.12 -7.28
CA ASP A 12 -11.11 -6.43 -5.87
C ASP A 12 -9.61 -6.47 -5.58
N ARG A 13 -8.85 -5.50 -6.10
CA ARG A 13 -7.41 -5.41 -5.80
C ARG A 13 -7.17 -4.76 -4.43
N ALA A 14 -6.43 -5.45 -3.56
CA ALA A 14 -6.02 -4.90 -2.27
C ALA A 14 -5.11 -3.66 -2.38
N GLY A 15 -4.45 -3.49 -3.53
CA GLY A 15 -3.59 -2.35 -3.79
C GLY A 15 -2.63 -2.56 -4.96
N TYR A 16 -1.48 -1.89 -4.88
CA TYR A 16 -0.40 -1.93 -5.85
C TYR A 16 0.90 -2.31 -5.15
N TRP A 17 1.96 -2.50 -5.93
CA TRP A 17 3.31 -2.61 -5.39
C TRP A 17 4.29 -1.85 -6.28
N GLU A 18 5.40 -1.42 -5.70
CA GLU A 18 6.53 -0.83 -6.41
C GLU A 18 7.76 -1.70 -6.15
N GLN A 19 8.54 -1.95 -7.22
CA GLN A 19 9.89 -2.47 -7.09
C GLN A 19 10.84 -1.30 -6.86
N SER A 20 11.62 -1.34 -5.79
CA SER A 20 12.83 -0.54 -5.65
C SER A 20 14.05 -1.46 -5.74
N GLY A 21 15.23 -0.88 -5.95
CA GLY A 21 16.48 -1.66 -6.04
C GLY A 21 16.78 -2.49 -4.78
N SER A 22 16.18 -2.15 -3.64
CA SER A 22 16.37 -2.83 -2.35
C SER A 22 15.19 -3.71 -1.91
N GLY A 23 14.10 -3.80 -2.68
CA GLY A 23 12.97 -4.64 -2.30
C GLY A 23 11.63 -4.24 -2.93
N ARG A 24 10.55 -4.72 -2.31
CA ARG A 24 9.17 -4.44 -2.73
C ARG A 24 8.49 -3.57 -1.69
N THR A 25 7.89 -2.47 -2.12
CA THR A 25 6.96 -1.69 -1.27
C THR A 25 5.54 -1.99 -1.70
N TYR A 26 4.66 -2.30 -0.75
CA TYR A 26 3.24 -2.50 -0.99
C TYR A 26 2.48 -1.18 -0.80
N LEU A 27 1.51 -0.91 -1.67
CA LEU A 27 0.70 0.30 -1.68
C LEU A 27 -0.76 -0.11 -1.50
N PHE A 28 -1.16 -0.33 -0.26
CA PHE A 28 -2.50 -0.80 0.06
C PHE A 28 -3.54 0.33 -0.06
N THR A 29 -4.70 -0.02 -0.60
CA THR A 29 -5.92 0.76 -0.40
C THR A 29 -6.41 0.61 1.05
N ARG A 30 -7.37 1.43 1.47
CA ARG A 30 -7.98 1.27 2.79
C ARG A 30 -8.66 -0.08 2.96
N SER A 31 -9.51 -0.49 2.03
CA SER A 31 -10.19 -1.79 2.07
C SER A 31 -9.18 -2.93 2.05
N GLY A 32 -8.19 -2.87 1.15
CA GLY A 32 -7.17 -3.90 1.05
C GLY A 32 -6.33 -4.06 2.32
N LEU A 33 -6.00 -2.96 3.01
CA LEU A 33 -5.31 -3.05 4.30
C LEU A 33 -6.23 -3.61 5.39
N GLN A 34 -7.50 -3.20 5.43
CA GLN A 34 -8.47 -3.72 6.40
C GLN A 34 -8.72 -5.21 6.24
N GLU A 35 -8.81 -5.70 5.01
CA GLU A 35 -8.91 -7.13 4.69
C GLU A 35 -7.63 -7.87 5.10
N ALA A 36 -6.45 -7.33 4.75
CA ALA A 36 -5.16 -7.91 5.12
C ALA A 36 -4.94 -7.98 6.64
N THR A 37 -5.58 -7.09 7.41
CA THR A 37 -5.50 -7.06 8.86
C THR A 37 -6.82 -7.39 9.54
N GLN A 38 -7.64 -8.23 8.90
CA GLN A 38 -8.91 -8.64 9.48
C GLN A 38 -8.70 -9.24 10.87
N GLY A 39 -9.57 -8.87 11.82
CA GLY A 39 -9.44 -9.23 13.23
C GLY A 39 -8.68 -8.21 14.08
N TYR A 40 -8.09 -7.17 13.45
CA TYR A 40 -7.46 -6.06 14.16
C TYR A 40 -8.12 -4.72 13.82
N GLU A 41 -8.10 -3.80 14.78
CA GLU A 41 -8.55 -2.43 14.58
C GLU A 41 -7.52 -1.66 13.73
N LEU A 42 -8.00 -1.01 12.66
CA LEU A 42 -7.13 -0.39 11.65
C LEU A 42 -6.19 0.69 12.25
N THR A 43 -6.65 1.50 13.19
CA THR A 43 -5.83 2.54 13.83
C THR A 43 -4.68 1.92 14.63
N ARG A 44 -4.91 0.80 15.32
CA ARG A 44 -3.87 0.03 16.00
C ARG A 44 -2.86 -0.52 15.02
N VAL A 45 -3.31 -1.13 13.92
CA VAL A 45 -2.44 -1.62 12.84
C VAL A 45 -1.55 -0.50 12.33
N LEU A 46 -2.14 0.64 11.95
CA LEU A 46 -1.40 1.77 11.41
C LEU A 46 -0.39 2.33 12.41
N ARG A 47 -0.76 2.45 13.69
CA ARG A 47 0.15 2.89 14.74
C ARG A 47 1.34 1.93 14.90
N THR A 48 1.10 0.62 14.88
CA THR A 48 2.16 -0.38 14.99
C THR A 48 3.08 -0.33 13.77
N LEU A 49 2.54 -0.31 12.56
CA LEU A 49 3.32 -0.19 11.32
C LEU A 49 4.16 1.10 11.30
N ASP A 50 3.60 2.22 11.77
CA ASP A 50 4.33 3.48 11.87
C ASP A 50 5.45 3.39 12.92
N SER A 51 5.17 2.78 14.07
CA SER A 51 6.15 2.66 15.18
C SER A 51 7.39 1.84 14.82
N VAL A 52 7.27 0.88 13.90
CA VAL A 52 8.41 0.08 13.39
C VAL A 52 9.01 0.67 12.10
N GLY A 53 8.52 1.82 11.64
CA GLY A 53 8.98 2.47 10.42
C GLY A 53 8.60 1.73 9.13
N ALA A 54 7.61 0.84 9.17
CA ALA A 54 7.12 0.14 7.99
C ALA A 54 6.33 1.06 7.05
N ILE A 55 5.75 2.15 7.54
CA ILE A 55 5.14 3.19 6.70
C ILE A 55 6.25 4.07 6.13
N THR A 56 6.67 3.80 4.89
CA THR A 56 7.82 4.48 4.28
C THR A 56 7.48 5.83 3.67
N LYS A 57 6.21 6.10 3.39
CA LYS A 57 5.77 7.34 2.76
C LYS A 57 4.38 7.76 3.25
N LYS A 58 4.28 8.99 3.76
CA LYS A 58 3.05 9.58 4.28
C LYS A 58 3.02 11.10 4.12
N GLU A 59 1.81 11.67 4.05
CA GLU A 59 1.59 13.13 4.11
C GLU A 59 1.62 13.64 5.57
N PRO A 60 1.92 14.92 5.82
CA PRO A 60 1.84 15.51 7.16
C PRO A 60 0.47 15.29 7.81
N GLY A 61 0.47 14.75 9.03
CA GLY A 61 -0.76 14.46 9.79
C GLY A 61 -1.57 13.25 9.28
N LYS A 62 -1.04 12.46 8.34
CA LYS A 62 -1.71 11.28 7.78
C LYS A 62 -0.80 10.05 7.81
N MET A 63 -1.41 8.88 7.60
CA MET A 63 -0.71 7.60 7.43
C MET A 63 -0.66 7.13 5.97
N GLN A 64 -1.10 7.99 5.05
CA GLN A 64 -1.19 7.69 3.62
C GLN A 64 -0.42 8.73 2.81
N HIS A 65 0.01 8.33 1.61
CA HIS A 65 0.52 9.25 0.60
C HIS A 65 -0.24 9.05 -0.70
N ARG A 66 -0.69 10.16 -1.32
CA ARG A 66 -1.45 10.09 -2.58
C ARG A 66 -0.56 9.70 -3.75
N LYS A 67 -1.08 8.87 -4.65
CA LYS A 67 -0.39 8.46 -5.87
C LYS A 67 -1.34 8.47 -7.06
N ARG A 68 -0.92 9.11 -8.16
CA ARG A 68 -1.62 9.01 -9.44
C ARG A 68 -1.44 7.60 -9.99
N LEU A 69 -2.55 6.91 -10.22
CA LEU A 69 -2.60 5.55 -10.75
C LEU A 69 -2.83 5.56 -12.28
N PRO A 70 -2.54 4.44 -12.97
CA PRO A 70 -2.73 4.35 -14.42
C PRO A 70 -4.18 4.54 -14.89
N ASP A 71 -5.16 4.28 -14.02
CA ASP A 71 -6.58 4.54 -14.27
C ASP A 71 -6.97 6.03 -14.15
N GLY A 72 -6.00 6.91 -13.89
CA GLY A 72 -6.18 8.35 -13.75
C GLY A 72 -6.57 8.78 -12.33
N SER A 73 -6.90 7.85 -11.42
CA SER A 73 -7.28 8.15 -10.05
C SER A 73 -6.08 8.59 -9.19
N ASN A 74 -6.34 9.29 -8.08
CA ASN A 74 -5.30 9.75 -7.16
C ASN A 74 -5.66 9.44 -5.68
N PRO A 75 -5.80 8.14 -5.32
CA PRO A 75 -6.14 7.74 -3.97
C PRO A 75 -4.96 7.93 -3.02
N GLY A 76 -5.26 8.08 -1.73
CA GLY A 76 -4.30 7.89 -0.66
C GLY A 76 -4.04 6.40 -0.47
N LEU A 77 -2.77 6.00 -0.45
CA LEU A 77 -2.35 4.61 -0.27
C LEU A 77 -1.46 4.50 0.96
N TYR A 78 -1.47 3.33 1.59
CA TYR A 78 -0.56 2.98 2.68
C TYR A 78 0.70 2.34 2.08
N TRP A 79 1.85 3.02 2.23
CA TRP A 79 3.13 2.60 1.67
C TRP A 79 3.88 1.75 2.68
N ILE A 80 3.78 0.43 2.55
CA ILE A 80 4.29 -0.54 3.52
C ILE A 80 5.53 -1.23 2.98
N ASP A 81 6.64 -1.10 3.70
CA ASP A 81 7.85 -1.88 3.49
C ASP A 81 7.79 -3.16 4.34
N PRO A 82 7.60 -4.35 3.72
CA PRO A 82 7.54 -5.61 4.44
C PRO A 82 8.88 -5.98 5.10
N ALA A 83 10.02 -5.47 4.62
CA ALA A 83 11.32 -5.75 5.24
C ALA A 83 11.43 -5.20 6.67
N ARG A 84 10.61 -4.19 7.02
CA ARG A 84 10.51 -3.63 8.37
C ARG A 84 9.64 -4.46 9.32
N LEU A 85 8.94 -5.47 8.81
CA LEU A 85 8.03 -6.32 9.59
C LEU A 85 8.70 -7.59 10.11
N HIS A 86 9.79 -8.01 9.47
CA HIS A 86 10.58 -9.15 9.92
C HIS A 86 11.58 -8.64 10.95
N HIS A 87 11.49 -9.15 12.18
CA HIS A 87 12.64 -9.14 13.08
C HIS A 87 13.61 -10.18 12.50
N GLY A 88 14.86 -9.79 12.24
CA GLY A 88 15.85 -10.70 11.68
C GLY A 88 15.98 -11.96 12.53
N ASP A 89 16.04 -13.11 11.86
CA ASP A 89 16.47 -14.38 12.45
C ASP A 89 17.92 -14.28 12.98
#